data_AF-A0A1N6KBV9-F1
#
_entry.id   AF-A0A1N6KBV9-F1
#
_cell.length_a   1.000
_cell.length_b   1.000
_cell.length_c   1.000
_cell.angle_alpha   90.00
_cell.angle_beta   90.00
_cell.angle_gamma   90.00
#
_symmetry.space_group_name_H-M   'P 1'
#
loop_
_entity.id
_entity.type
_entity.pdbx_description
1 polymer ?
#
loop_
_entity_poly.entity_id
_entity_poly.type
_entity_poly.pdbx_seq_one_letter_code
_entity_poly.pdbx_strand_id
1 'polypeptide(L)'
;MHFDFYERYKDYPDTELQKITQQPDAYQPDAVDAALRILKERGVKEEKVNSIHLLDSFEITEEAKPPKLLTLLLVLLALEFLWKFYNTAKVFFYDGSIRDTSVLLISFIPFVYSVFVFYLLLKRKSWGWILTFVSASLTAGGRIMQLDSLFKYIGLDTVQGAIFMAITFLNLFLAISLWQKEILAFFNITTETRRWTALAAFCILALLVLYRFSSELGTF
;
A
#
# COMPACT_ATOMS: atom_id res chain seq x y z
N MET A 1 -46.40 13.26 4.93
CA MET A 1 -45.93 14.53 5.53
C MET A 1 -45.05 15.19 4.49
N HIS A 2 -45.37 16.42 4.09
CA HIS A 2 -44.54 17.17 3.16
C HIS A 2 -43.47 17.90 3.97
N PHE A 3 -42.20 17.59 3.72
CA PHE A 3 -41.08 18.19 4.42
C PHE A 3 -40.57 19.38 3.60
N ASP A 4 -40.58 20.58 4.17
CA ASP A 4 -40.09 21.78 3.49
C ASP A 4 -38.58 21.93 3.74
N PHE A 5 -37.76 21.42 2.81
CA PHE A 5 -36.31 21.50 2.89
C PHE A 5 -35.79 22.93 2.78
N TYR A 6 -36.51 23.81 2.08
CA TYR A 6 -36.10 25.20 1.89
C TYR A 6 -36.13 25.96 3.21
N GLU A 7 -37.23 25.87 3.96
CA GLU A 7 -37.36 26.49 5.28
C GLU A 7 -36.34 25.97 6.29
N ARG A 8 -35.95 24.70 6.20
CA ARG A 8 -34.91 24.12 7.06
C ARG A 8 -33.50 24.57 6.70
N TYR A 9 -33.21 24.74 5.41
CA TYR A 9 -31.86 25.01 4.92
C TYR A 9 -31.54 26.50 4.77
N LYS A 10 -32.55 27.39 4.79
CA LYS A 10 -32.34 28.83 4.60
C LYS A 10 -31.36 29.46 5.59
N ASP A 11 -31.19 28.86 6.77
CA ASP A 11 -30.28 29.32 7.83
C ASP A 11 -28.95 28.55 7.85
N TYR A 12 -28.75 27.56 6.97
CA TYR A 12 -27.51 26.79 6.92
C TYR A 12 -26.38 27.63 6.33
N PRO A 13 -25.12 27.44 6.79
CA PRO A 13 -23.97 28.10 6.17
C PRO A 13 -23.70 27.54 4.76
N ASP A 14 -23.12 28.37 3.88
CA ASP A 14 -22.88 28.01 2.47
C ASP A 14 -22.07 26.72 2.32
N THR A 15 -21.15 26.44 3.24
CA THR A 15 -20.34 25.22 3.25
C THR A 15 -21.15 23.95 3.47
N GLU A 16 -22.21 24.01 4.29
CA GLU A 16 -23.11 22.87 4.50
C GLU A 16 -24.04 22.67 3.31
N LEU A 17 -24.53 23.76 2.71
CA LEU A 17 -25.31 23.68 1.47
C LEU A 17 -24.48 23.08 0.33
N GLN A 18 -23.20 23.47 0.21
CA GLN A 18 -22.28 22.91 -0.77
C GLN A 18 -22.07 21.40 -0.57
N LYS A 19 -21.93 20.90 0.67
CA LYS A 19 -21.82 19.46 0.95
C LYS A 19 -23.04 18.68 0.44
N ILE A 20 -24.24 19.23 0.65
CA ILE A 20 -25.50 18.61 0.18
C ILE A 20 -25.49 18.52 -1.35
N THR A 21 -25.10 19.61 -2.04
CA THR A 21 -25.05 19.64 -3.52
C THR A 21 -23.94 18.76 -4.11
N GLN A 22 -22.87 18.48 -3.35
CA GLN A 22 -21.74 17.64 -3.79
C GLN A 22 -22.02 16.13 -3.64
N GLN A 23 -23.08 15.74 -2.94
CA GLN A 23 -23.41 14.34 -2.67
C GLN A 23 -24.87 14.00 -3.02
N PRO A 24 -25.32 14.19 -4.28
CA PRO A 24 -26.72 14.05 -4.65
C PRO A 24 -27.30 12.66 -4.33
N ASP A 25 -26.49 11.61 -4.35
CA ASP A 25 -26.92 10.24 -4.03
C ASP A 25 -27.22 10.02 -2.53
N ALA A 26 -26.71 10.88 -1.65
CA ALA A 26 -26.87 10.77 -0.20
C ALA A 26 -28.11 11.54 0.34
N TYR A 27 -28.73 12.39 -0.49
CA TYR A 27 -29.82 13.28 -0.10
C TYR A 27 -31.05 13.07 -0.99
N GLN A 28 -32.22 13.50 -0.50
CA GLN A 28 -33.43 13.50 -1.32
C GLN A 28 -33.32 14.56 -2.44
N PRO A 29 -33.84 14.31 -3.65
CA PRO A 29 -33.78 15.28 -4.75
C PRO A 29 -34.27 16.68 -4.37
N ASP A 30 -35.42 16.75 -3.66
CA ASP A 30 -36.00 18.00 -3.18
C ASP A 30 -35.07 18.77 -2.21
N ALA A 31 -34.23 18.05 -1.46
CA ALA A 31 -33.25 18.65 -0.55
C ALA A 31 -32.07 19.26 -1.32
N VAL A 32 -31.61 18.58 -2.37
CA VAL A 32 -30.54 19.07 -3.25
C VAL A 32 -31.01 20.32 -4.02
N ASP A 33 -32.23 20.29 -4.55
CA ASP A 33 -32.84 21.42 -5.26
C ASP A 33 -33.03 22.64 -4.34
N ALA A 34 -33.49 22.41 -3.10
CA ALA A 34 -33.61 23.47 -2.10
C ALA A 34 -32.24 24.11 -1.78
N ALA A 35 -31.18 23.31 -1.60
CA ALA A 35 -29.85 23.81 -1.33
C ALA A 35 -29.26 24.60 -2.50
N LEU A 36 -29.41 24.12 -3.74
CA LEU A 36 -29.00 24.84 -4.96
C LEU A 36 -29.72 26.18 -5.10
N ARG A 37 -31.03 26.21 -4.82
CA ARG A 37 -31.83 27.43 -4.87
C ARG A 37 -31.32 28.47 -3.86
N ILE A 38 -31.05 28.07 -2.62
CA ILE A 38 -30.53 28.97 -1.59
C ILE A 38 -29.14 29.51 -1.97
N LEU A 39 -28.24 28.66 -2.45
CA LEU A 39 -26.91 29.09 -2.91
C LEU A 39 -26.99 30.11 -4.05
N LYS A 40 -27.90 29.88 -5.00
CA LYS A 40 -28.17 30.80 -6.12
C LYS A 40 -28.74 32.15 -5.64
N GLU A 41 -29.68 32.14 -4.69
CA GLU A 41 -30.25 33.35 -4.10
C GLU A 41 -29.22 34.16 -3.30
N ARG A 42 -28.22 33.50 -2.70
CA ARG A 42 -27.10 34.14 -2.00
C ARG A 42 -26.01 34.70 -2.93
N GLY A 43 -26.12 34.49 -4.25
CA GLY A 43 -25.12 34.94 -5.21
C GLY A 43 -23.79 34.19 -5.09
N VAL A 44 -23.78 33.03 -4.43
CA VAL A 44 -22.62 32.14 -4.43
C VAL A 44 -22.51 31.61 -5.86
N LYS A 45 -21.55 32.14 -6.63
CA LYS A 45 -21.26 31.60 -7.97
C LYS A 45 -20.97 30.12 -7.76
N GLU A 46 -21.76 29.28 -8.42
CA GLU A 46 -21.41 27.89 -8.63
C GLU A 46 -20.06 27.89 -9.36
N GLU A 47 -18.97 27.89 -8.60
CA GLU A 47 -17.80 27.18 -9.06
C GLU A 47 -18.34 25.80 -9.33
N LYS A 48 -18.55 25.49 -10.62
CA LYS A 48 -18.69 24.13 -11.09
C LYS A 48 -17.48 23.40 -10.53
N VAL A 49 -17.66 22.84 -9.33
CA VAL A 49 -16.92 21.69 -8.86
C VAL A 49 -17.33 20.66 -9.87
N ASN A 50 -16.60 20.67 -10.99
CA ASN A 50 -16.69 19.69 -12.06
C ASN A 50 -16.90 18.40 -11.32
N SER A 51 -18.09 17.82 -11.52
CA SER A 51 -18.44 16.51 -11.01
C SER A 51 -17.18 15.70 -11.15
N ILE A 52 -16.57 15.38 -10.00
CA ILE A 52 -15.36 14.60 -9.95
C ILE A 52 -15.80 13.28 -10.53
N HIS A 53 -15.61 13.15 -11.84
CA HIS A 53 -15.45 11.89 -12.49
C HIS A 53 -14.35 11.27 -11.63
N LEU A 54 -14.72 10.33 -10.76
CA LEU A 54 -13.80 9.56 -9.91
C LEU A 54 -12.74 8.81 -10.74
N LEU A 55 -12.82 8.94 -12.06
CA LEU A 55 -11.95 8.40 -13.09
C LEU A 55 -11.28 9.46 -13.99
N ASP A 56 -11.57 10.78 -13.88
CA ASP A 56 -10.83 11.85 -14.60
C ASP A 56 -9.78 12.56 -13.74
N SER A 57 -9.71 12.30 -12.43
CA SER A 57 -8.59 12.73 -11.59
C SER A 57 -7.27 11.97 -11.91
N PHE A 58 -7.16 11.37 -13.09
CA PHE A 58 -5.91 10.90 -13.68
C PHE A 58 -5.30 11.96 -14.62
N GLU A 59 -5.65 13.24 -14.47
CA GLU A 59 -4.78 14.32 -14.93
C GLU A 59 -3.43 14.14 -14.23
N ILE A 60 -2.49 13.56 -14.98
CA ILE A 60 -1.08 13.44 -14.65
C ILE A 60 -0.59 14.88 -14.56
N THR A 61 -0.70 15.47 -13.38
CA THR A 61 -0.14 16.78 -13.06
C THR A 61 1.31 16.77 -13.53
N GLU A 62 1.66 17.75 -14.35
CA GLU A 62 2.90 17.87 -15.11
C GLU A 62 4.09 17.12 -14.51
N GLU A 63 4.76 16.34 -15.35
CA GLU A 63 5.88 15.44 -15.07
C GLU A 63 6.93 16.03 -14.10
N ALA A 64 6.61 16.02 -12.81
CA ALA A 64 7.59 16.21 -11.76
C ALA A 64 8.57 15.06 -11.89
N LYS A 65 9.76 15.38 -12.43
CA LYS A 65 10.85 14.44 -12.64
C LYS A 65 10.98 13.56 -11.41
N PRO A 66 10.92 12.22 -11.56
CA PRO A 66 10.92 11.33 -10.41
C PRO A 66 12.18 11.58 -9.59
N PRO A 67 12.08 11.65 -8.25
CA PRO A 67 13.26 11.80 -7.42
C PRO A 67 14.23 10.66 -7.71
N LYS A 68 15.54 10.95 -7.75
CA LYS A 68 16.58 9.95 -8.08
C LYS A 68 16.44 8.69 -7.22
N LEU A 69 16.03 8.87 -5.98
CA LEU A 69 15.83 7.80 -5.01
C LEU A 69 14.67 6.87 -5.37
N LEU A 70 13.59 7.38 -5.97
CA LEU A 70 12.50 6.55 -6.48
C LEU A 70 12.99 5.67 -7.64
N THR A 71 13.82 6.21 -8.54
CA THR A 71 14.37 5.42 -9.65
C THR A 71 15.24 4.29 -9.11
N LEU A 72 16.11 4.59 -8.12
CA LEU A 72 16.90 3.57 -7.43
C LEU A 72 16.01 2.50 -6.79
N LEU A 73 14.95 2.92 -6.10
CA LEU A 73 14.00 2.02 -5.44
C LEU A 73 13.31 1.10 -6.45
N LEU A 74 12.85 1.62 -7.58
CA LEU A 74 12.22 0.83 -8.63
C LEU A 74 13.19 -0.19 -9.24
N VAL A 75 14.45 0.19 -9.44
CA VAL A 75 15.49 -0.74 -9.93
C VAL A 75 15.75 -1.86 -8.91
N LEU A 76 15.88 -1.52 -7.62
CA LEU A 76 16.07 -2.52 -6.57
C LEU A 76 14.88 -3.48 -6.48
N LEU A 77 13.66 -2.96 -6.60
CA LEU A 77 12.44 -3.75 -6.54
C LEU A 77 12.28 -4.64 -7.78
N ALA A 78 12.67 -4.16 -8.96
CA ALA A 78 12.75 -4.96 -10.18
C ALA A 78 13.79 -6.09 -10.05
N LEU A 79 14.95 -5.81 -9.44
CA LEU A 79 15.97 -6.83 -9.18
C LEU A 79 15.46 -7.90 -8.19
N GLU A 80 14.78 -7.48 -7.12
CA GLU A 80 14.14 -8.40 -6.18
C GLU A 80 13.09 -9.27 -6.86
N PHE A 81 12.29 -8.67 -7.76
CA PHE A 81 11.31 -9.39 -8.57
C PHE A 81 11.97 -10.45 -9.46
N LEU A 82 13.05 -10.09 -10.17
CA LEU A 82 13.80 -11.02 -11.01
C LEU A 82 14.38 -12.18 -10.18
N TRP A 83 14.87 -11.90 -8.98
CA TRP A 83 15.38 -12.93 -8.07
C TRP A 83 14.27 -13.89 -7.61
N LYS A 84 13.11 -13.36 -7.21
CA LYS A 84 11.93 -14.17 -6.85
C LYS A 84 11.48 -15.03 -8.02
N PHE A 85 11.38 -14.44 -9.22
CA PHE A 85 11.05 -15.15 -10.45
C PHE A 85 12.03 -16.28 -10.75
N TYR A 86 13.34 -16.01 -10.67
CA TYR A 86 14.37 -17.03 -10.87
C TYR A 86 14.22 -18.20 -9.89
N ASN A 87 13.98 -17.92 -8.61
CA ASN A 87 13.78 -18.98 -7.61
C ASN A 87 12.50 -19.80 -7.88
N THR A 88 11.39 -19.14 -8.20
CA THR A 88 10.14 -19.82 -8.57
C THR A 88 10.32 -20.67 -9.82
N ALA A 89 10.97 -20.15 -10.85
CA ALA A 89 11.28 -20.88 -12.09
C ALA A 89 12.21 -22.06 -11.80
N LYS A 90 13.23 -21.89 -10.96
CA LYS A 90 14.14 -22.97 -10.57
C LYS A 90 13.38 -24.12 -9.91
N VAL A 91 12.48 -23.81 -8.97
CA VAL A 91 11.61 -24.81 -8.33
C VAL A 91 10.76 -25.53 -9.39
N PHE A 92 10.20 -24.79 -10.35
CA PHE A 92 9.38 -25.37 -11.42
C PHE A 92 10.16 -26.30 -12.38
N PHE A 93 11.38 -25.93 -12.77
CA PHE A 93 12.14 -26.66 -13.80
C PHE A 93 13.04 -27.76 -13.25
N TYR A 94 13.63 -27.56 -12.06
CA TYR A 94 14.61 -28.49 -11.51
C TYR A 94 14.01 -29.46 -10.50
N ASP A 95 12.94 -29.06 -9.81
CA ASP A 95 12.27 -29.92 -8.85
C ASP A 95 11.11 -30.66 -9.51
N GLY A 96 11.45 -31.56 -10.44
CA GLY A 96 10.49 -32.43 -11.12
C GLY A 96 9.73 -33.40 -10.19
N SER A 97 9.96 -33.29 -8.87
CA SER A 97 9.31 -34.07 -7.82
C SER A 97 8.02 -33.43 -7.28
N ILE A 98 7.73 -32.17 -7.62
CA ILE A 98 6.51 -31.47 -7.16
C ILE A 98 5.31 -32.02 -7.92
N ARG A 99 4.83 -33.18 -7.48
CA ARG A 99 3.52 -33.74 -7.90
C ARG A 99 2.36 -33.06 -7.20
N ASP A 100 2.63 -32.32 -6.12
CA ASP A 100 1.60 -31.64 -5.35
C ASP A 100 1.31 -30.25 -5.94
N THR A 101 0.22 -30.16 -6.69
CA THR A 101 -0.29 -28.93 -7.29
C THR A 101 -0.48 -27.81 -6.26
N SER A 102 -0.73 -28.14 -4.98
CA SER A 102 -0.95 -27.14 -3.93
C SER A 102 0.33 -26.35 -3.60
N VAL A 103 1.48 -27.03 -3.49
CA VAL A 103 2.79 -26.41 -3.23
C VAL A 103 3.18 -25.47 -4.37
N LEU A 104 2.84 -25.86 -5.61
CA LEU A 104 3.09 -25.05 -6.80
C LEU A 104 2.23 -23.78 -6.77
N LEU A 105 0.94 -23.89 -6.47
CA LEU A 105 0.04 -22.74 -6.34
C LEU A 105 0.50 -21.76 -5.26
N ILE A 106 0.88 -22.27 -4.07
CA ILE A 106 1.37 -21.44 -2.97
C ILE A 106 2.66 -20.72 -3.38
N SER A 107 3.55 -21.39 -4.10
CA SER A 107 4.81 -20.81 -4.59
C SER A 107 4.61 -19.73 -5.67
N PHE A 108 3.44 -19.68 -6.31
CA PHE A 108 3.09 -18.68 -7.33
C PHE A 108 2.51 -17.40 -6.73
N ILE A 109 1.91 -17.46 -5.53
CA ILE A 109 1.31 -16.29 -4.85
C ILE A 109 2.30 -15.13 -4.72
N PRO A 110 3.55 -15.32 -4.24
CA PRO A 110 4.52 -14.22 -4.12
C PRO A 110 4.86 -13.56 -5.45
N PHE A 111 4.83 -14.32 -6.54
CA PHE A 111 5.09 -13.80 -7.88
C PHE A 111 3.95 -12.88 -8.35
N VAL A 112 2.70 -13.36 -8.29
CA VAL A 112 1.52 -12.54 -8.65
C VAL A 112 1.43 -11.29 -7.77
N TYR A 113 1.66 -11.46 -6.47
CA TYR A 113 1.73 -10.35 -5.52
C TYR A 113 2.78 -9.31 -5.93
N SER A 114 3.98 -9.75 -6.32
CA SER A 114 5.06 -8.82 -6.72
C SER A 114 4.72 -8.06 -8.01
N VAL A 115 4.12 -8.71 -9.01
CA VAL A 115 3.63 -8.05 -10.23
C VAL A 115 2.58 -7.00 -9.91
N PHE A 116 1.62 -7.35 -9.04
CA PHE A 116 0.56 -6.45 -8.62
C PHE A 116 1.08 -5.22 -7.86
N VAL A 117 2.02 -5.43 -6.92
CA VAL A 117 2.66 -4.34 -6.17
C VAL A 117 3.47 -3.43 -7.11
N PHE A 118 4.23 -4.01 -8.03
CA PHE A 118 5.00 -3.24 -9.02
C PHE A 118 4.08 -2.36 -9.89
N TYR A 119 2.96 -2.92 -10.36
CA TYR A 119 1.95 -2.18 -11.09
C TYR A 119 1.38 -1.00 -10.29
N LEU A 120 1.05 -1.21 -9.01
CA LEU A 120 0.54 -0.14 -8.13
C LEU A 120 1.57 0.96 -7.89
N LEU A 121 2.86 0.60 -7.75
CA LEU A 121 3.95 1.57 -7.61
C LEU A 121 4.09 2.44 -8.87
N LEU A 122 4.05 1.83 -10.06
CA LEU A 122 4.10 2.57 -11.33
C LEU A 122 2.90 3.52 -11.49
N LYS A 123 1.72 3.10 -11.03
CA LYS A 123 0.49 3.92 -11.00
C LYS A 123 0.46 4.94 -9.85
N ARG A 124 1.56 5.07 -9.09
CA ARG A 124 1.70 6.00 -7.97
C ARG A 124 0.57 5.89 -6.94
N LYS A 125 0.02 4.69 -6.76
CA LYS A 125 -1.06 4.45 -5.80
C LYS A 125 -0.46 4.23 -4.41
N SER A 126 -1.09 4.84 -3.40
CA SER A 126 -0.70 4.72 -1.99
C SER A 126 -0.59 3.26 -1.53
N TRP A 127 -1.49 2.40 -2.01
CA TRP A 127 -1.46 0.96 -1.75
C TRP A 127 -0.17 0.26 -2.20
N GLY A 128 0.43 0.70 -3.31
CA GLY A 128 1.72 0.14 -3.76
C GLY A 128 2.82 0.39 -2.74
N TRP A 129 2.86 1.60 -2.17
CA TRP A 129 3.79 1.97 -1.10
C TRP A 129 3.54 1.15 0.17
N ILE A 130 2.27 1.08 0.63
CA ILE A 130 1.88 0.37 1.86
C ILE A 130 2.28 -1.10 1.77
N LEU A 131 1.91 -1.78 0.68
CA LEU A 131 2.19 -3.18 0.48
C LEU A 131 3.70 -3.46 0.41
N THR A 132 4.45 -2.62 -0.32
CA THR A 132 5.91 -2.76 -0.41
C THR A 132 6.56 -2.58 0.95
N PHE A 133 6.15 -1.56 1.71
CA PHE A 133 6.71 -1.28 3.03
C PHE A 133 6.45 -2.44 3.99
N VAL A 134 5.20 -2.91 4.10
CA VAL A 134 4.84 -4.05 4.96
C VAL A 134 5.62 -5.31 4.54
N SER A 135 5.65 -5.63 3.24
CA SER A 135 6.41 -6.76 2.69
C SER A 135 7.90 -6.70 3.07
N ALA A 136 8.55 -5.55 2.85
CA ALA A 136 9.97 -5.36 3.15
C ALA A 136 10.25 -5.46 4.65
N SER A 137 9.42 -4.84 5.49
CA SER A 137 9.53 -4.91 6.94
C SER A 137 9.34 -6.32 7.49
N LEU A 138 8.33 -7.05 7.01
CA LEU A 138 8.07 -8.44 7.41
C LEU A 138 9.21 -9.36 6.99
N THR A 139 9.72 -9.19 5.76
CA THR A 139 10.83 -9.98 5.25
C THR A 139 12.11 -9.71 6.04
N ALA A 140 12.44 -8.44 6.30
CA ALA A 140 13.60 -8.06 7.10
C ALA A 140 13.48 -8.58 8.53
N GLY A 141 12.35 -8.35 9.20
CA GLY A 141 12.11 -8.80 10.57
C GLY A 141 12.17 -10.33 10.70
N GLY A 142 11.48 -11.06 9.82
CA GLY A 142 11.50 -12.51 9.79
C GLY A 142 12.91 -13.08 9.57
N ARG A 143 13.71 -12.45 8.69
CA ARG A 143 15.10 -12.85 8.47
C ARG A 143 16.01 -12.55 9.65
N ILE A 144 15.84 -11.41 10.31
CA ILE A 144 16.58 -11.08 11.54
C ILE A 144 16.31 -12.14 12.61
N MET A 145 15.06 -12.56 12.77
CA MET A 145 14.72 -13.64 13.69
C MET A 145 15.37 -14.98 13.32
N GLN A 146 15.60 -15.25 12.03
CA GLN A 146 16.24 -16.48 11.57
C GLN A 146 17.77 -16.43 11.64
N LEU A 147 18.37 -15.30 12.02
CA LEU A 147 19.82 -15.18 12.10
C LEU A 147 20.45 -16.24 13.01
N ASP A 148 19.87 -16.51 14.18
CA ASP A 148 20.38 -17.54 15.09
C ASP A 148 20.48 -18.93 14.41
N SER A 149 19.42 -19.32 13.71
CA SER A 149 19.40 -20.58 12.96
C SER A 149 20.42 -20.57 11.81
N LEU A 150 20.59 -19.44 11.13
CA LEU A 150 21.59 -19.28 10.08
C LEU A 150 23.02 -19.46 10.64
N PHE A 151 23.33 -18.83 11.78
CA PHE A 151 24.61 -18.98 12.46
C PHE A 151 24.87 -20.42 12.90
N LYS A 152 23.83 -21.11 13.38
CA LYS A 152 23.94 -22.48 13.88
C LYS A 152 24.12 -23.53 12.78
N TYR A 153 23.42 -23.38 11.63
CA TYR A 153 23.34 -24.45 10.62
C TYR A 153 24.08 -24.17 9.32
N ILE A 154 24.15 -22.91 8.89
CA ILE A 154 24.65 -22.55 7.55
C ILE A 154 26.03 -21.87 7.63
N GLY A 155 26.30 -21.10 8.69
CA GLY A 155 27.51 -20.30 8.80
C GLY A 155 27.48 -19.06 7.88
N LEU A 156 28.13 -17.97 8.32
CA LEU A 156 28.23 -16.73 7.53
C LEU A 156 29.26 -16.78 6.40
N ASP A 157 30.19 -17.73 6.49
CA ASP A 157 31.26 -17.96 5.52
C ASP A 157 30.78 -18.63 4.24
N THR A 158 29.56 -19.19 4.24
CA THR A 158 28.97 -19.79 3.05
C THR A 158 28.33 -18.76 2.12
N VAL A 159 28.27 -19.09 0.83
CA VAL A 159 27.58 -18.28 -0.19
C VAL A 159 26.10 -18.07 0.18
N GLN A 160 25.46 -19.08 0.78
CA GLN A 160 24.07 -18.97 1.22
C GLN A 160 23.91 -17.99 2.38
N GLY A 161 24.81 -18.02 3.37
CA GLY A 161 24.84 -17.04 4.46
C GLY A 161 25.01 -15.61 3.94
N ALA A 162 25.96 -15.40 3.01
CA ALA A 162 26.17 -14.09 2.40
C ALA A 162 24.96 -13.57 1.63
N ILE A 163 24.32 -14.41 0.79
CA ILE A 163 23.09 -14.07 0.07
C ILE A 163 21.96 -13.75 1.06
N PHE A 164 21.85 -14.52 2.14
CA PHE A 164 20.85 -14.28 3.16
C PHE A 164 21.00 -12.88 3.78
N MET A 165 22.22 -12.52 4.19
CA MET A 165 22.53 -11.21 4.76
C MET A 165 22.29 -10.07 3.75
N ALA A 166 22.75 -10.25 2.51
CA ALA A 166 22.58 -9.24 1.45
C ALA A 166 21.09 -8.90 1.23
N ILE A 167 20.23 -9.92 1.15
CA ILE A 167 18.79 -9.70 0.97
C ILE A 167 18.16 -9.10 2.25
N THR A 168 18.63 -9.46 3.45
CA THR A 168 18.16 -8.84 4.70
C THR A 168 18.45 -7.34 4.71
N PHE A 169 19.69 -6.95 4.40
CA PHE A 169 20.08 -5.55 4.33
C PHE A 169 19.36 -4.80 3.21
N LEU A 170 19.15 -5.43 2.06
CA LEU A 170 18.39 -4.85 0.96
C LEU A 170 16.95 -4.52 1.38
N ASN A 171 16.25 -5.45 2.04
CA ASN A 171 14.89 -5.22 2.52
C ASN A 171 14.83 -4.14 3.61
N LEU A 172 15.80 -4.12 4.51
CA LEU A 172 15.91 -3.07 5.53
C LEU A 172 16.12 -1.70 4.87
N PHE A 173 17.03 -1.63 3.89
CA PHE A 173 17.30 -0.42 3.12
C PHE A 173 16.07 0.05 2.36
N LEU A 174 15.30 -0.85 1.74
CA LEU A 174 14.04 -0.54 1.07
C LEU A 174 13.01 0.02 2.06
N ALA A 175 12.82 -0.62 3.21
CA ALA A 175 11.88 -0.15 4.23
C ALA A 175 12.25 1.26 4.75
N ILE A 176 13.53 1.52 5.01
CA ILE A 176 14.03 2.83 5.43
C ILE A 176 13.86 3.87 4.30
N SER A 177 14.19 3.49 3.06
CA SER A 177 14.07 4.38 1.90
C SER A 177 12.61 4.79 1.65
N LEU A 178 11.67 3.84 1.74
CA LEU A 178 10.24 4.12 1.63
C LEU A 178 9.74 5.12 2.68
N TRP A 179 10.40 5.22 3.82
CA TRP A 179 10.04 6.13 4.90
C TRP A 179 10.45 7.60 4.66
N GLN A 180 11.22 7.87 3.61
CA GLN A 180 11.70 9.21 3.32
C GLN A 180 10.57 10.14 2.84
N LYS A 181 10.63 11.41 3.27
CA LYS A 181 9.58 12.43 3.01
C LYS A 181 9.31 12.62 1.51
N GLU A 182 10.34 12.55 0.68
CA GLU A 182 10.24 12.70 -0.78
C GLU A 182 9.38 11.59 -1.40
N ILE A 183 9.58 10.35 -0.96
CA ILE A 183 8.81 9.20 -1.44
C ILE A 183 7.38 9.26 -0.92
N LEU A 184 7.19 9.61 0.35
CA LEU A 184 5.86 9.77 0.94
C LEU A 184 5.03 10.83 0.19
N ALA A 185 5.66 11.97 -0.14
CA ALA A 185 5.02 13.02 -0.94
C ALA A 185 4.68 12.51 -2.34
N PHE A 186 5.57 11.76 -2.99
CA PHE A 186 5.33 11.20 -4.32
C PHE A 186 4.12 10.25 -4.39
N PHE A 187 3.86 9.47 -3.33
CA PHE A 187 2.71 8.56 -3.24
C PHE A 187 1.48 9.17 -2.55
N ASN A 188 1.49 10.49 -2.26
CA ASN A 188 0.44 11.19 -1.54
C ASN A 188 0.07 10.53 -0.19
N ILE A 189 1.08 10.02 0.54
CA ILE A 189 0.86 9.34 1.82
C ILE A 189 0.74 10.39 2.93
N THR A 190 -0.41 10.41 3.60
CA THR A 190 -0.63 11.26 4.77
C THR A 190 0.15 10.77 5.99
N THR A 191 0.45 11.68 6.92
CA THR A 191 1.10 11.34 8.19
C THR A 191 0.32 10.29 8.99
N GLU A 192 -1.01 10.30 8.87
CA GLU A 192 -1.89 9.34 9.52
C GLU A 192 -1.75 7.94 8.92
N THR A 193 -1.87 7.81 7.59
CA THR A 193 -1.67 6.53 6.90
C THR A 193 -0.30 5.93 7.24
N ARG A 194 0.74 6.75 7.25
CA ARG A 194 2.10 6.33 7.64
C ARG A 194 2.14 5.71 9.04
N ARG A 195 1.50 6.34 10.04
CA ARG A 195 1.48 5.84 11.43
C ARG A 195 0.75 4.50 11.52
N TRP A 196 -0.41 4.40 10.90
CA TRP A 196 -1.20 3.16 10.88
C TRP A 196 -0.47 2.03 10.17
N THR A 197 0.19 2.30 9.04
CA THR A 197 0.98 1.28 8.33
C THR A 197 2.16 0.77 9.17
N ALA A 198 2.90 1.65 9.86
CA ALA A 198 3.96 1.20 10.77
C ALA A 198 3.42 0.39 11.95
N LEU A 199 2.31 0.83 12.55
CA LEU A 199 1.69 0.12 13.67
C LEU A 199 1.21 -1.26 13.23
N ALA A 200 0.56 -1.37 12.07
CA ALA A 200 0.15 -2.64 11.49
C ALA A 200 1.34 -3.57 11.22
N ALA A 201 2.41 -3.06 10.58
CA ALA A 201 3.62 -3.84 10.33
C ALA A 201 4.27 -4.34 11.63
N PHE A 202 4.34 -3.47 12.65
CA PHE A 202 4.86 -3.82 13.97
C PHE A 202 4.00 -4.88 14.68
N CYS A 203 2.67 -4.73 14.66
CA CYS A 203 1.75 -5.71 15.24
C CYS A 203 1.90 -7.09 14.58
N ILE A 204 1.99 -7.15 13.24
CA ILE A 204 2.19 -8.40 12.52
C ILE A 204 3.55 -9.02 12.89
N LEU A 205 4.63 -8.23 12.93
CA LEU A 205 5.94 -8.70 13.37
C LEU A 205 5.90 -9.25 14.80
N ALA A 206 5.26 -8.54 15.73
CA ALA A 206 5.12 -8.99 17.11
C ALA A 206 4.34 -10.31 17.21
N LEU A 207 3.25 -10.46 16.45
CA LEU A 207 2.51 -11.72 16.38
C LEU A 207 3.35 -12.86 15.81
N LEU A 208 4.15 -12.62 14.77
CA LEU A 208 5.07 -13.61 14.22
C LEU A 208 6.15 -14.01 15.24
N VAL A 209 6.65 -13.05 16.01
CA VAL A 209 7.59 -13.30 17.12
C VAL A 209 6.97 -14.18 18.18
N LEU A 210 5.78 -13.82 18.66
CA LEU A 210 5.06 -14.60 19.67
C LEU A 210 4.73 -16.01 19.18
N TYR A 211 4.27 -16.13 17.93
CA TYR A 211 3.99 -17.43 17.32
C TYR A 211 5.23 -18.32 17.29
N ARG A 212 6.38 -17.77 16.88
CA ARG A 212 7.64 -18.52 16.87
C ARG A 212 8.06 -18.96 18.27
N PHE A 213 8.05 -18.06 19.25
CA PHE A 213 8.37 -18.41 20.64
C PHE A 213 7.45 -19.51 21.17
N SER A 214 6.15 -19.45 20.86
CA SER A 214 5.20 -20.48 21.24
C SER A 214 5.51 -21.83 20.60
N SER A 215 5.94 -21.85 19.34
CA SER A 215 6.32 -23.09 18.65
C SER A 215 7.58 -23.74 19.23
N GLU A 216 8.54 -22.94 19.71
CA GLU A 216 9.76 -23.45 20.34
C GLU A 216 9.53 -23.99 21.76
N LEU A 217 8.50 -23.49 22.47
CA LEU A 217 8.12 -23.95 23.81
C LEU A 217 7.25 -25.22 23.80
N GLY A 218 6.83 -25.71 22.63
CA GLY A 218 5.98 -26.90 22.50
C GLY A 218 4.60 -26.75 23.14
N THR A 219 4.09 -25.52 23.25
CA THR A 219 2.80 -25.22 23.89
C THR A 219 1.58 -25.36 22.96
N PHE A 220 1.75 -25.86 21.74
CA PHE A 220 0.69 -26.16 20.78
C PHE A 220 0.99 -27.42 19.96
#